data_AF-A0A7U9SHL8-F1
#
_entry.id   AF-A0A7U9SHL8-F1
#
_cell.length_a   1.000
_cell.length_b   1.000
_cell.length_c   1.000
_cell.angle_alpha   90.00
_cell.angle_beta   90.00
_cell.angle_gamma   90.00
#
_symmetry.space_group_name_H-M   'P 1'
#
loop_
_entity.id
_entity.type
_entity.pdbx_description
1 polymer ?
#
loop_
_entity_poly.entity_id
_entity_poly.type
_entity_poly.pdbx_seq_one_letter_code
_entity_poly.pdbx_strand_id
1 'polypeptide(L)'
;MSDYIRVSTENIDRDRESIQNELNGIERAVNELHQEMQSLAQTWEGSAWQNFQGQVSSDIENMHTVCRKVSGFLSHMEYALREYQKCENQVQSLVGNIRI
;
A
#
# COMPACT_ATOMS: atom_id res chain seq x y z
N MET A 1 -8.73 29.75 21.44
CA MET A 1 -9.25 28.38 21.69
C MET A 1 -9.30 27.67 20.36
N SER A 2 -8.26 26.92 20.03
CA SER A 2 -8.15 26.21 18.77
C SER A 2 -7.45 24.89 19.08
N ASP A 3 -8.25 23.87 19.37
CA ASP A 3 -7.81 22.50 19.16
C ASP A 3 -7.78 22.32 17.64
N TYR A 4 -6.69 22.80 17.03
CA TYR A 4 -6.34 22.46 15.65
C TYR A 4 -6.29 20.94 15.57
N ILE A 5 -6.92 20.38 14.55
CA ILE A 5 -6.80 18.97 14.18
C ILE A 5 -5.31 18.62 14.22
N ARG A 6 -4.90 17.85 15.24
CA ARG A 6 -3.49 17.59 15.55
C ARG A 6 -2.80 16.72 14.49
N VAL A 7 -3.59 16.22 13.55
CA VAL A 7 -3.20 15.35 12.46
C VAL A 7 -3.33 16.14 11.15
N SER A 8 -2.21 16.53 10.57
CA SER A 8 -2.21 17.12 9.24
C SER A 8 -2.67 16.06 8.23
N THR A 9 -3.86 16.27 7.65
CA THR A 9 -4.41 15.46 6.56
C THR A 9 -3.47 15.42 5.36
N GLU A 10 -2.74 16.52 5.12
CA GLU A 10 -1.68 16.60 4.11
C GLU A 10 -0.51 15.66 4.39
N ASN A 11 -0.16 15.41 5.66
CA ASN A 11 0.89 14.43 6.00
C ASN A 11 0.40 13.01 5.73
N ILE A 12 -0.83 12.68 6.11
CA ILE A 12 -1.43 11.37 5.84
C ILE A 12 -1.47 11.10 4.34
N ASP A 13 -1.89 12.09 3.54
CA ASP A 13 -2.00 11.91 2.10
C ASP A 13 -0.62 11.72 1.44
N ARG A 14 0.39 12.50 1.85
CA ARG A 14 1.78 12.32 1.41
C ARG A 14 2.34 10.95 1.77
N ASP A 15 2.14 10.50 3.00
CA ASP A 15 2.62 9.19 3.46
C ASP A 15 1.91 8.07 2.67
N ARG A 16 0.59 8.18 2.47
CA ARG A 16 -0.20 7.26 1.65
C ARG A 16 0.37 7.18 0.22
N GLU A 17 0.63 8.30 -0.41
CA GLU A 17 1.19 8.34 -1.77
C GLU A 17 2.59 7.71 -1.84
N SER A 18 3.46 7.99 -0.87
CA SER A 18 4.80 7.40 -0.81
C SER A 18 4.71 5.87 -0.69
N ILE A 19 3.90 5.38 0.26
CA ILE A 19 3.71 3.95 0.50
C ILE A 19 3.08 3.28 -0.73
N GLN A 20 2.12 3.91 -1.40
CA GLN A 20 1.52 3.38 -2.63
C GLN A 20 2.54 3.25 -3.76
N ASN A 21 3.42 4.24 -3.92
CA ASN A 21 4.46 4.21 -4.95
C ASN A 21 5.50 3.11 -4.69
N GLU A 22 5.93 2.97 -3.43
CA GLU A 22 6.83 1.89 -3.01
C GLU A 22 6.20 0.51 -3.20
N LEU A 23 4.92 0.35 -2.81
CA LEU A 23 4.18 -0.89 -3.01
C LEU A 23 4.10 -1.28 -4.49
N ASN A 24 3.79 -0.32 -5.37
CA ASN A 24 3.78 -0.53 -6.82
C ASN A 24 5.16 -0.93 -7.37
N GLY A 25 6.25 -0.48 -6.74
CA GLY A 25 7.61 -0.88 -7.07
C GLY A 25 7.90 -2.32 -6.66
N ILE A 26 7.50 -2.70 -5.44
CA ILE A 26 7.66 -4.06 -4.92
C ILE A 26 6.87 -5.05 -5.76
N GLU A 27 5.61 -4.75 -6.10
CA GLU A 27 4.79 -5.64 -6.93
C GLU A 27 5.40 -5.87 -8.32
N ARG A 28 5.98 -4.83 -8.93
CA ARG A 28 6.72 -4.96 -10.19
C ARG A 28 7.93 -5.87 -10.04
N ALA A 29 8.76 -5.65 -9.03
CA ALA A 29 9.95 -6.46 -8.80
C ALA A 29 9.61 -7.94 -8.52
N VAL A 30 8.53 -8.23 -7.79
CA VAL A 30 8.06 -9.60 -7.54
C VAL A 30 7.59 -10.27 -8.82
N ASN A 31 6.89 -9.54 -9.69
CA ASN A 31 6.45 -10.07 -10.98
C ASN A 31 7.63 -10.31 -11.93
N GLU A 32 8.62 -9.42 -11.97
CA GLU A 32 9.85 -9.59 -12.73
C GLU A 32 10.63 -10.82 -12.25
N LEU A 33 10.81 -10.97 -10.94
CA LEU A 33 11.42 -12.16 -10.34
C LEU A 33 10.68 -13.44 -10.76
N HIS A 34 9.35 -13.44 -10.72
CA HIS A 34 8.57 -14.59 -11.13
C HIS A 34 8.81 -14.97 -12.60
N GLN A 35 8.87 -13.98 -13.50
CA GLN A 35 9.13 -14.20 -14.92
C GLN A 35 10.55 -14.73 -15.18
N GLU A 36 11.56 -14.15 -14.53
CA GLU A 36 12.94 -14.62 -14.63
C GLU A 36 13.09 -16.06 -14.15
N MET A 37 12.41 -16.41 -13.05
CA MET A 37 12.42 -17.77 -12.51
C MET A 37 11.73 -18.77 -13.45
N GLN A 38 10.65 -18.39 -14.11
CA GLN A 38 10.03 -19.22 -15.16
C GLN A 38 10.95 -19.42 -16.36
N SER A 39 11.71 -18.38 -16.75
CA SER A 39 12.68 -18.52 -17.84
C SER A 39 13.82 -19.46 -17.45
N LEU A 40 14.35 -19.34 -16.23
CA LEU A 40 15.42 -20.20 -15.72
C LEU A 40 14.99 -21.67 -15.63
N ALA A 41 13.70 -21.91 -15.33
CA ALA A 41 13.10 -23.25 -15.28
C ALA A 41 13.25 -24.05 -16.58
N GLN A 42 13.31 -23.37 -17.72
CA GLN A 42 13.43 -24.03 -19.03
C GLN A 42 14.84 -24.56 -19.29
N THR A 43 15.83 -24.08 -18.53
CA THR A 43 17.26 -24.40 -18.71
C THR A 43 17.83 -25.28 -17.61
N TRP A 44 17.12 -25.44 -16.49
CA TRP A 44 17.63 -26.14 -15.32
C TRP A 44 16.69 -27.26 -14.89
N GLU A 45 17.07 -28.50 -15.19
CA GLU A 45 16.33 -29.71 -14.77
C GLU A 45 17.07 -30.44 -13.63
N GLY A 46 16.32 -31.14 -12.77
CA GLY A 46 16.84 -32.00 -11.70
C GLY A 46 16.21 -31.79 -10.33
N SER A 47 16.58 -32.63 -9.34
CA SER A 47 16.04 -32.57 -7.97
C SER A 47 16.40 -31.28 -7.22
N ALA A 48 17.55 -30.67 -7.53
CA ALA A 48 17.95 -29.37 -6.99
C ALA A 48 17.01 -28.23 -7.46
N TRP A 49 16.57 -28.29 -8.72
CA TRP A 49 15.64 -27.33 -9.30
C TRP A 49 14.26 -27.40 -8.63
N GLN A 50 13.73 -28.61 -8.38
CA GLN A 50 12.44 -28.78 -7.70
C GLN A 50 12.41 -28.16 -6.29
N ASN A 51 13.47 -28.34 -5.50
CA ASN A 51 13.55 -27.75 -4.17
C ASN A 51 13.63 -26.22 -4.23
N PHE A 52 14.41 -25.69 -5.16
CA PHE A 52 14.52 -24.24 -5.37
C PHE A 52 13.21 -23.62 -5.84
N GLN A 53 12.53 -24.26 -6.79
CA GLN A 53 11.22 -23.82 -7.29
C GLN A 53 10.17 -23.74 -6.17
N GLY A 54 10.15 -24.74 -5.28
CA GLY A 54 9.25 -24.73 -4.12
C GLY A 54 9.50 -23.54 -3.18
N GLN A 55 10.78 -23.24 -2.89
CA GLN A 55 11.16 -22.10 -2.04
C GLN A 55 10.78 -20.77 -2.69
N VAL A 56 11.18 -20.57 -3.95
CA VAL A 56 10.87 -19.34 -4.71
C VAL A 56 9.37 -19.10 -4.81
N SER A 57 8.58 -20.15 -5.06
CA SER A 57 7.12 -20.02 -5.11
C SER A 57 6.54 -19.59 -3.76
N SER A 58 7.04 -20.15 -2.65
CA SER A 58 6.61 -19.75 -1.30
C SER A 58 7.00 -18.30 -0.99
N ASP A 59 8.20 -17.88 -1.37
CA ASP A 59 8.68 -16.52 -1.16
C ASP A 59 7.86 -15.49 -1.96
N ILE A 60 7.52 -15.80 -3.21
CA ILE A 60 6.63 -14.96 -4.05
C ILE A 60 5.25 -14.85 -3.40
N GLU A 61 4.68 -15.95 -2.89
CA GLU A 61 3.38 -15.92 -2.21
C GLU A 61 3.42 -15.12 -0.90
N ASN A 62 4.51 -15.24 -0.15
CA ASN A 62 4.75 -14.43 1.05
C ASN A 62 4.81 -12.93 0.70
N MET A 63 5.52 -12.58 -0.38
CA MET A 63 5.60 -11.19 -0.86
C MET A 63 4.24 -10.66 -1.30
N HIS A 64 3.44 -11.43 -2.04
CA HIS A 64 2.06 -11.04 -2.36
C HIS A 64 1.21 -10.86 -1.11
N THR A 65 1.41 -11.68 -0.08
CA THR A 65 0.72 -11.53 1.20
C THR A 65 1.09 -10.23 1.90
N VAL A 66 2.36 -9.84 1.88
CA VAL A 66 2.81 -8.53 2.39
C VAL A 66 2.15 -7.40 1.59
N CYS A 67 2.17 -7.49 0.25
CA CYS A 67 1.56 -6.47 -0.62
C CYS A 67 0.07 -6.28 -0.31
N ARG A 68 -0.69 -7.38 -0.12
CA ARG A 68 -2.10 -7.34 0.28
C ARG A 68 -2.31 -6.65 1.63
N LYS A 69 -1.47 -6.93 2.63
CA LYS A 69 -1.57 -6.30 3.95
C LYS A 69 -1.31 -4.79 3.88
N VAL A 70 -0.30 -4.38 3.11
CA VAL A 70 0.03 -2.96 2.93
C VAL A 70 -1.07 -2.24 2.14
N SER A 71 -1.64 -2.87 1.11
CA SER A 71 -2.80 -2.35 0.38
C SER A 71 -4.03 -2.15 1.29
N GLY A 72 -4.27 -3.10 2.21
CA GLY A 72 -5.31 -2.95 3.24
C GLY A 72 -5.05 -1.75 4.17
N PHE A 73 -3.80 -1.55 4.57
CA PHE A 73 -3.39 -0.38 5.37
C PHE A 73 -3.60 0.94 4.62
N LEU A 74 -3.23 1.02 3.33
CA LEU A 74 -3.49 2.17 2.47
C LEU A 74 -4.99 2.49 2.40
N SER A 75 -5.83 1.47 2.28
CA SER A 75 -7.30 1.64 2.26
C SER A 75 -7.83 2.27 3.57
N HIS A 76 -7.22 1.92 4.71
CA HIS A 76 -7.56 2.52 6.01
C HIS A 76 -7.09 3.98 6.10
N MET A 77 -5.92 4.31 5.56
CA MET A 77 -5.44 5.70 5.48
C MET A 77 -6.37 6.57 4.64
N GLU A 78 -6.82 6.06 3.49
CA GLU A 78 -7.79 6.77 2.63
C GLU A 78 -9.13 6.98 3.33
N TYR A 79 -9.60 5.98 4.05
CA TYR A 79 -10.82 6.11 4.84
C TYR A 79 -10.68 7.21 5.91
N ALA A 80 -9.56 7.21 6.66
CA ALA A 80 -9.30 8.23 7.67
C ALA A 80 -9.25 9.63 7.05
N LEU A 81 -8.55 9.80 5.91
CA LEU A 81 -8.47 11.07 5.19
C LEU A 81 -9.85 11.62 4.83
N ARG A 82 -10.73 10.76 4.27
CA ARG A 82 -12.11 11.14 3.93
C ARG A 82 -12.92 11.59 5.14
N GLU A 83 -12.81 10.90 6.27
CA GLU A 83 -13.55 11.26 7.48
C GLU A 83 -13.04 12.59 8.08
N TYR A 84 -11.74 12.84 8.06
CA TYR A 84 -11.18 14.13 8.49
C TYR A 84 -11.65 15.28 7.60
N GLN A 85 -11.57 15.14 6.28
CA GLN A 85 -12.04 16.15 5.33
C GLN A 85 -13.54 16.44 5.48
N LYS A 86 -14.35 15.40 5.71
CA LYS A 86 -15.79 15.55 5.98
C LYS A 86 -16.04 16.36 7.25
N CYS A 87 -15.30 16.08 8.33
CA CYS A 87 -15.40 16.82 9.58
C CYS A 87 -15.02 18.30 9.38
N GLU A 88 -13.92 18.59 8.67
CA GLU A 88 -13.50 19.96 8.37
C GLU A 88 -14.57 20.72 7.58
N ASN A 89 -15.14 20.11 6.54
CA ASN A 89 -16.21 20.72 5.75
C ASN A 89 -17.47 21.02 6.58
N GLN A 90 -17.84 20.12 7.49
CA GLN A 90 -18.98 20.33 8.40
C GLN A 90 -18.72 21.50 9.35
N VAL A 91 -17.53 21.57 9.95
CA VAL A 91 -17.15 22.67 10.84
C VAL A 91 -17.12 24.01 10.09
N GLN A 92 -16.53 24.05 8.89
CA GLN A 92 -16.52 25.26 8.06
C GLN A 92 -17.92 25.75 7.72
N SER A 93 -18.83 24.83 7.37
CA SER A 93 -20.24 25.17 7.10
C SER A 93 -20.94 25.74 8.34
N LEU A 94 -20.77 25.12 9.52
CA LEU A 94 -21.34 25.61 10.77
C LEU A 94 -20.82 27.00 11.14
N VAL A 95 -19.50 27.23 11.03
CA VAL A 95 -18.89 28.54 11.31
C VAL A 95 -19.35 29.59 10.30
N GLY A 96 -19.47 29.23 9.03
CA GLY A 96 -20.00 30.11 7.97
C GLY A 96 -21.43 30.57 8.26
N ASN A 97 -22.27 29.66 8.75
CA ASN A 97 -23.67 29.98 9.12
C ASN A 97 -23.80 30.86 10.37
N ILE A 98 -22.83 30.82 11.29
CA ILE A 98 -22.80 31.69 12.48
C ILE A 98 -22.28 33.10 12.14
N ARG A 99 -21.50 33.24 11.06
CA ARG A 99 -20.88 34.52 10.65
C ARG A 99 -21.79 35.42 9.79
N ILE A 100 -23.09 35.16 9.81
CA ILE A 100 -24.13 36.03 9.24
C ILE A 100 -24.82 36.78 10.37
#